data_AF-A0A2S0URE6-F1
#
_entry.id   AF-A0A2S0URE6-F1
#
_cell.length_a   1.000
_cell.length_b   1.000
_cell.length_c   1.000
_cell.angle_alpha   90.00
_cell.angle_beta   90.00
_cell.angle_gamma   90.00
#
_symmetry.space_group_name_H-M   'P 1'
#
loop_
_entity.id
_entity.type
_entity.pdbx_description
1 polymer ?
#
loop_
_entity_poly.entity_id
_entity_poly.type
_entity_poly.pdbx_seq_one_letter_code
_entity_poly.pdbx_strand_id
1 'polypeptide(L)'
;MAAAFLRALSQVTDSRFRRVLALGLALTIGLLVALWVATLELVRWFTPDTLTLPWLGEVTWLDTAASAGSVLILLLASTVLMVPVASAFTGLFLDRIADAVEARHYPALPPARSQTMSEQVTGSLGFFGLIIAANLIALAVWPFTGPFAPLLFWALNGFLLGREYFTLAALRHLTPAQAKRLYRTNRLTIWAAGILMAAPLSIPLVNLFIPVLGAATFTHIFHALKKRSP
;
A
#
# COMPACT_ATOMS: atom_id res chain seq x y z
N MET A 1 -4.56 -22.38 5.24
CA MET A 1 -4.32 -20.99 5.67
C MET A 1 -3.12 -20.87 6.59
N ALA A 2 -3.12 -21.49 7.78
CA ALA A 2 -1.96 -21.48 8.69
C ALA A 2 -0.66 -21.99 8.05
N ALA A 3 -0.71 -23.07 7.24
CA ALA A 3 0.45 -23.58 6.51
C ALA A 3 0.97 -22.65 5.41
N ALA A 4 0.13 -21.78 4.84
CA ALA A 4 0.54 -20.79 3.84
C ALA A 4 1.20 -19.58 4.52
N PHE A 5 0.66 -19.16 5.66
CA PHE A 5 1.24 -18.13 6.52
C PHE A 5 2.60 -18.57 7.10
N LEU A 6 2.72 -19.80 7.60
CA LEU A 6 3.99 -20.37 8.07
C LEU A 6 5.01 -20.55 6.95
N ARG A 7 4.57 -20.84 5.72
CA ARG A 7 5.45 -20.87 4.54
C ARG A 7 5.90 -19.48 4.10
N ALA A 8 5.04 -18.47 4.21
CA ALA A 8 5.42 -17.08 3.97
C ALA A 8 6.40 -16.59 5.05
N LEU A 9 6.22 -17.03 6.31
CA LEU A 9 7.12 -16.71 7.41
C LEU A 9 8.49 -17.41 7.26
N SER A 10 8.53 -18.66 6.79
CA SER A 10 9.79 -19.35 6.49
C SER A 10 10.50 -18.76 5.26
N GLN A 11 9.76 -18.18 4.30
CA GLN A 11 10.33 -17.48 3.14
C GLN A 11 11.08 -16.20 3.50
N VAL A 12 10.84 -15.59 4.68
CA VAL A 12 11.62 -14.44 5.19
C VAL A 12 13.11 -14.79 5.33
N THR A 13 13.44 -16.07 5.51
CA THR A 13 14.83 -16.55 5.58
C THR A 13 15.48 -16.84 4.23
N ASP A 14 14.76 -16.79 3.11
CA ASP A 14 15.35 -17.02 1.78
C ASP A 14 16.18 -15.79 1.34
N SER A 15 17.42 -16.04 0.92
CA SER A 15 18.36 -15.01 0.45
C SER A 15 17.81 -14.18 -0.73
N ARG A 16 17.01 -14.81 -1.61
CA ARG A 16 16.37 -14.12 -2.74
C ARG A 16 15.21 -13.23 -2.29
N PHE A 17 14.41 -13.70 -1.34
CA PHE A 17 13.33 -12.91 -0.76
C PHE A 17 13.89 -11.69 -0.01
N ARG A 18 14.94 -11.91 0.80
CA ARG A 18 15.69 -10.82 1.45
C ARG A 18 16.27 -9.82 0.46
N ARG A 19 16.74 -10.26 -0.72
CA ARG A 19 17.23 -9.36 -1.78
C ARG A 19 16.12 -8.50 -2.38
N VAL A 20 14.94 -9.07 -2.64
CA VAL A 20 13.77 -8.31 -3.12
C VAL A 20 13.31 -7.32 -2.07
N LEU A 21 13.28 -7.74 -0.80
CA LEU A 21 12.89 -6.90 0.33
C LEU A 21 13.90 -5.77 0.58
N ALA A 22 15.20 -6.07 0.51
CA ALA A 22 16.27 -5.08 0.61
C ALA A 22 16.27 -4.10 -0.57
N LEU A 23 16.04 -4.58 -1.79
CA LEU A 23 15.84 -3.72 -2.97
C LEU A 23 14.64 -2.80 -2.75
N GLY A 24 13.56 -3.29 -2.14
CA GLY A 24 12.40 -2.46 -1.84
C GLY A 24 12.64 -1.41 -0.81
N LEU A 25 13.26 -1.82 0.30
CA LEU A 25 13.63 -0.88 1.33
C LEU A 25 14.58 0.18 0.77
N ALA A 26 15.59 -0.21 -0.01
CA ALA A 26 16.53 0.71 -0.64
C ALA A 26 15.85 1.64 -1.65
N LEU A 27 14.96 1.14 -2.51
CA LEU A 27 14.22 1.95 -3.48
C LEU A 27 13.31 2.96 -2.76
N THR A 28 12.73 2.55 -1.64
CA THR A 28 11.81 3.38 -0.83
C THR A 28 12.56 4.47 -0.11
N ILE A 29 13.67 4.13 0.55
CA ILE A 29 14.55 5.11 1.18
C ILE A 29 15.08 6.07 0.12
N GLY A 30 15.54 5.56 -1.03
CA GLY A 30 16.03 6.37 -2.14
C GLY A 30 14.96 7.33 -2.68
N LEU A 31 13.73 6.86 -2.89
CA LEU A 31 12.62 7.70 -3.32
C LEU A 31 12.25 8.76 -2.27
N LEU A 32 12.24 8.39 -0.99
CA LEU A 32 11.95 9.30 0.11
C LEU A 32 13.01 10.41 0.22
N VAL A 33 14.29 10.04 0.10
CA VAL A 33 15.41 11.00 0.05
C VAL A 33 15.30 11.88 -1.19
N ALA A 34 15.00 11.33 -2.37
CA ALA A 34 14.85 12.12 -3.60
C ALA A 34 13.69 13.11 -3.51
N LEU A 35 12.55 12.70 -2.96
CA LEU A 35 11.40 13.57 -2.76
C LEU A 35 11.64 14.62 -1.67
N TRP A 36 12.38 14.26 -0.62
CA TRP A 36 12.83 15.21 0.40
C TRP A 36 13.73 16.29 -0.22
N VAL A 37 14.75 15.89 -0.99
CA VAL A 37 15.64 16.83 -1.69
C VAL A 37 14.85 17.70 -2.66
N ALA A 38 13.99 17.11 -3.50
CA ALA A 38 13.16 17.86 -4.43
C ALA A 38 12.27 18.89 -3.72
N THR A 39 11.75 18.55 -2.54
CA THR A 39 10.95 19.46 -1.71
C THR A 39 11.79 20.59 -1.14
N LEU A 40 12.99 20.30 -0.63
CA LEU A 40 13.90 21.34 -0.15
C LEU A 40 14.28 22.31 -1.26
N GLU A 41 14.58 21.80 -2.46
CA GLU A 41 14.87 22.63 -3.64
C GLU A 41 13.65 23.47 -4.05
N LEU A 42 12.45 22.90 -4.01
CA LEU A 42 11.23 23.63 -4.27
C LEU A 42 11.02 24.76 -3.26
N VAL A 43 11.20 24.48 -1.97
CA VAL A 43 11.10 25.50 -0.91
C VAL A 43 12.15 26.60 -1.10
N ARG A 44 13.39 26.26 -1.45
CA ARG A 44 14.44 27.24 -1.79
C ARG A 44 14.06 28.12 -2.98
N TRP A 45 13.43 27.54 -4.00
CA TRP A 45 12.93 28.31 -5.15
C TRP A 45 11.83 29.32 -4.78
N PHE A 46 11.01 29.01 -3.78
CA PHE A 46 9.92 29.88 -3.32
C PHE A 46 10.30 30.77 -2.13
N THR A 47 11.46 30.58 -1.51
CA THR A 47 11.90 31.32 -0.32
C THR A 47 13.18 32.09 -0.66
N PRO A 48 13.15 33.42 -0.81
CA PRO A 48 14.34 34.22 -1.03
C PRO A 48 15.34 34.07 0.14
N ASP A 49 16.64 33.98 -0.16
CA ASP A 49 17.71 33.86 0.85
C ASP A 49 17.74 35.03 1.84
N THR A 50 17.20 36.19 1.44
CA THR A 50 17.03 37.38 2.29
C THR A 50 15.78 38.15 1.86
N LEU A 51 14.85 38.39 2.80
CA LEU A 51 13.74 39.33 2.62
C LEU A 51 14.14 40.69 3.20
N THR A 52 14.61 41.60 2.35
CA THR A 52 14.81 43.01 2.73
C THR A 52 13.51 43.77 2.54
N LEU A 53 12.82 44.09 3.64
CA LEU A 53 11.68 44.99 3.61
C LEU A 53 12.16 46.44 3.46
N PRO A 54 11.61 47.22 2.53
CA PRO A 54 11.92 48.64 2.50
C PRO A 54 11.42 49.25 3.83
N TRP A 55 12.22 50.15 4.42
CA TRP A 55 11.96 50.88 5.68
C TRP A 55 12.27 50.19 7.02
N LEU A 56 12.49 48.86 7.09
CA LEU A 56 12.67 48.14 8.37
C LEU A 56 14.06 47.51 8.60
N GLY A 57 14.95 47.50 7.60
CA GLY A 57 16.28 46.89 7.70
C GLY A 57 16.25 45.34 7.62
N GLU A 58 17.40 44.69 7.85
CA GLU A 58 17.50 43.23 7.91
C GLU A 58 16.75 42.68 9.13
N VAL A 59 15.74 41.84 8.88
CA VAL A 59 14.89 41.29 9.94
C VAL A 59 15.39 39.90 10.34
N THR A 60 16.15 39.83 11.44
CA THR A 60 16.78 38.59 11.92
C THR A 60 15.86 37.62 12.68
N TRP A 61 14.70 38.07 13.16
CA TRP A 61 13.69 37.18 13.78
C TRP A 61 12.81 36.45 12.77
N LEU A 62 12.83 36.91 11.51
CA LEU A 62 12.21 36.24 10.38
C LEU A 62 12.90 34.89 10.11
N ASP A 63 14.17 34.72 10.46
CA ASP A 63 14.88 33.44 10.39
C ASP A 63 14.30 32.42 11.40
N THR A 64 13.88 32.89 12.58
CA THR A 64 13.21 32.06 13.60
C THR A 64 11.74 31.77 13.24
N ALA A 65 11.04 32.73 12.64
CA ALA A 65 9.67 32.53 12.15
C ALA A 65 9.62 31.73 10.83
N ALA A 66 10.62 31.88 9.97
CA ALA A 66 10.83 31.09 8.76
C ALA A 66 11.32 29.69 9.11
N SER A 67 12.08 29.49 10.19
CA SER A 67 12.39 28.14 10.68
C SER A 67 11.15 27.46 11.30
N ALA A 68 10.31 28.16 12.07
CA ALA A 68 9.02 27.62 12.50
C ALA A 68 8.04 27.37 11.33
N GLY A 69 8.01 28.29 10.36
CA GLY A 69 7.29 28.16 9.09
C GLY A 69 7.82 27.03 8.24
N SER A 70 9.13 26.77 8.26
CA SER A 70 9.78 25.66 7.55
C SER A 70 9.43 24.33 8.19
N VAL A 71 9.24 24.25 9.51
CA VAL A 71 8.72 23.05 10.18
C VAL A 71 7.28 22.79 9.73
N LEU A 72 6.44 23.82 9.64
CA LEU A 72 5.07 23.72 9.11
C LEU A 72 5.05 23.32 7.63
N ILE A 73 5.91 23.92 6.80
CA ILE A 73 6.08 23.58 5.38
C ILE A 73 6.61 22.15 5.23
N LEU A 74 7.55 21.71 6.07
CA LEU A 74 8.07 20.34 6.07
C LEU A 74 7.02 19.34 6.54
N LEU A 75 6.17 19.69 7.52
CA LEU A 75 5.06 18.85 7.95
C LEU A 75 3.98 18.74 6.86
N LEU A 76 3.63 19.85 6.22
CA LEU A 76 2.70 19.88 5.08
C LEU A 76 3.26 19.17 3.85
N ALA A 77 4.55 19.38 3.56
CA ALA A 77 5.21 18.68 2.48
C ALA A 77 5.32 17.18 2.81
N SER A 78 5.63 16.79 4.03
CA SER A 78 5.66 15.39 4.47
C SER A 78 4.30 14.69 4.24
N THR A 79 3.19 15.34 4.57
CA THR A 79 1.86 14.76 4.33
C THR A 79 1.53 14.66 2.84
N VAL A 80 1.92 15.64 2.03
CA VAL A 80 1.74 15.60 0.57
C VAL A 80 2.65 14.54 -0.07
N LEU A 81 3.92 14.47 0.34
CA LEU A 81 4.93 13.53 -0.15
C LEU A 81 4.61 12.08 0.21
N MET A 82 3.91 11.84 1.31
CA MET A 82 3.46 10.51 1.70
C MET A 82 2.64 9.85 0.58
N VAL A 83 1.81 10.62 -0.13
CA VAL A 83 0.90 10.09 -1.16
C VAL A 83 1.66 9.56 -2.39
N PRO A 84 2.59 10.31 -3.04
CA PRO A 84 3.45 9.80 -4.10
C PRO A 84 4.32 8.62 -3.67
N VAL A 85 4.92 8.67 -2.46
CA VAL A 85 5.76 7.57 -1.95
C VAL A 85 4.94 6.30 -1.81
N ALA A 86 3.78 6.38 -1.14
CA ALA A 86 2.89 5.25 -0.96
C ALA A 86 2.40 4.69 -2.31
N SER A 87 2.10 5.57 -3.28
CA SER A 87 1.63 5.16 -4.61
C SER A 87 2.73 4.45 -5.41
N ALA A 88 3.96 4.99 -5.40
CA ALA A 88 5.10 4.36 -6.07
C ALA A 88 5.45 3.01 -5.44
N PHE A 89 5.41 2.91 -4.11
CA PHE A 89 5.62 1.67 -3.38
C PHE A 89 4.52 0.65 -3.70
N THR A 90 3.26 1.07 -3.75
CA THR A 90 2.14 0.15 -4.02
C THR A 90 2.20 -0.36 -5.45
N GLY A 91 2.41 0.51 -6.45
CA GLY A 91 2.43 0.11 -7.86
C GLY A 91 3.64 -0.71 -8.27
N LEU A 92 4.86 -0.21 -8.00
CA LEU A 92 6.08 -0.87 -8.50
C LEU A 92 6.49 -2.09 -7.69
N PHE A 93 6.14 -2.12 -6.40
CA PHE A 93 6.65 -3.12 -5.48
C PHE A 93 5.75 -4.36 -5.41
N LEU A 94 4.42 -4.17 -5.44
CA LEU A 94 3.48 -5.29 -5.38
C LEU A 94 3.55 -6.18 -6.62
N ASP A 95 3.63 -5.59 -7.81
CA ASP A 95 3.74 -6.34 -9.06
C ASP A 95 5.02 -7.18 -9.11
N ARG A 96 6.15 -6.61 -8.71
CA ARG A 96 7.44 -7.34 -8.66
C ARG A 96 7.42 -8.50 -7.67
N ILE A 97 6.70 -8.35 -6.56
CA ILE A 97 6.56 -9.43 -5.57
C ILE A 97 5.68 -10.54 -6.14
N ALA A 98 4.58 -10.19 -6.81
CA ALA A 98 3.75 -11.17 -7.50
C ALA A 98 4.55 -11.90 -8.60
N ASP A 99 5.33 -11.18 -9.42
CA ASP A 99 6.24 -11.76 -10.42
C ASP A 99 7.23 -12.75 -9.78
N ALA A 100 7.86 -12.37 -8.66
CA ALA A 100 8.83 -13.21 -7.97
C ALA A 100 8.19 -14.49 -7.40
N VAL A 101 6.98 -14.37 -6.85
CA VAL A 101 6.21 -15.51 -6.34
C VAL A 101 5.79 -16.44 -7.48
N GLU A 102 5.29 -15.89 -8.58
CA GLU A 102 4.89 -16.63 -9.78
C GLU A 102 6.09 -17.36 -10.42
N ALA A 103 7.22 -16.68 -10.62
CA ALA A 103 8.43 -17.28 -11.17
C ALA A 103 8.95 -18.45 -10.33
N ARG A 104 8.78 -18.40 -9.01
CA ARG A 104 9.25 -19.45 -8.10
C ARG A 104 8.29 -20.63 -7.99
N HIS A 105 7.00 -20.36 -7.82
CA HIS A 105 6.01 -21.37 -7.44
C HIS A 105 5.12 -21.81 -8.58
N TYR A 106 5.08 -21.04 -9.67
CA TYR A 106 4.21 -21.27 -10.82
C TYR A 106 4.97 -21.04 -12.15
N PRO A 107 6.10 -21.72 -12.39
CA PRO A 107 6.98 -21.44 -13.53
C PRO A 107 6.36 -21.74 -14.90
N ALA A 108 5.28 -22.52 -14.95
CA ALA A 108 4.58 -22.89 -16.18
C ALA A 108 3.46 -21.91 -16.57
N LEU A 109 3.30 -20.78 -15.86
CA LEU A 109 2.28 -19.80 -16.19
C LEU A 109 2.63 -19.00 -17.45
N PRO A 110 1.64 -18.62 -18.27
CA PRO A 110 1.84 -17.64 -19.31
C PRO A 110 2.19 -16.26 -18.70
N PRO A 111 2.80 -15.35 -19.49
CA PRO A 111 3.11 -14.00 -19.05
C PRO A 111 1.87 -13.27 -18.51
N ALA A 112 2.07 -12.43 -17.50
CA ALA A 112 1.01 -11.59 -16.95
C ALA A 112 0.47 -10.61 -18.02
N ARG A 113 -0.83 -10.35 -17.96
CA ARG A 113 -1.54 -9.41 -18.83
C ARG A 113 -1.19 -7.97 -18.46
N SER A 114 -0.92 -7.14 -19.46
CA SER A 114 -0.85 -5.68 -19.28
C SER A 114 -2.25 -5.10 -19.11
N GLN A 115 -2.47 -4.33 -18.03
CA GLN A 115 -3.73 -3.63 -17.80
C GLN A 115 -3.82 -2.36 -18.64
N THR A 116 -5.00 -2.07 -19.21
CA THR A 116 -5.22 -0.79 -19.90
C THR A 116 -5.30 0.36 -18.90
N MET A 117 -5.02 1.59 -19.32
CA MET A 117 -5.18 2.77 -18.46
C MET A 117 -6.62 2.92 -17.95
N SER A 118 -7.61 2.59 -18.79
CA SER A 118 -9.01 2.61 -18.38
C SER A 118 -9.33 1.59 -17.27
N GLU A 119 -8.78 0.37 -17.34
CA GLU A 119 -8.92 -0.64 -16.30
C GLU A 119 -8.29 -0.19 -14.97
N GLN A 120 -7.12 0.43 -15.04
CA GLN A 120 -6.43 0.94 -13.84
C GLN A 120 -7.19 2.09 -13.18
N VAL A 121 -7.67 3.08 -13.97
CA VAL A 121 -8.42 4.24 -13.45
C VAL A 121 -9.77 3.80 -12.89
N THR A 122 -10.54 2.99 -13.62
CA THR A 122 -11.84 2.51 -13.15
C THR A 122 -11.72 1.62 -11.91
N GLY A 123 -10.70 0.77 -11.87
CA GLY A 123 -10.35 -0.04 -10.69
C GLY A 123 -10.03 0.84 -9.49
N SER A 124 -9.16 1.83 -9.66
CA SER A 124 -8.73 2.75 -8.60
C SER A 124 -9.89 3.57 -8.04
N LEU A 125 -10.73 4.17 -8.90
CA LEU A 125 -11.92 4.90 -8.47
C LEU A 125 -12.93 4.00 -7.74
N GLY A 126 -13.12 2.78 -8.23
CA GLY A 126 -14.00 1.80 -7.59
C GLY A 126 -13.46 1.25 -6.27
N PHE A 127 -12.14 1.24 -6.07
CA PHE A 127 -11.53 0.92 -4.78
C PHE A 127 -11.64 2.09 -3.81
N PHE A 128 -11.31 3.30 -4.26
CA PHE A 128 -11.43 4.53 -3.49
C PHE A 128 -12.85 4.75 -2.96
N GLY A 129 -13.87 4.62 -3.82
CA GLY A 129 -15.27 4.72 -3.40
C GLY A 129 -15.66 3.65 -2.37
N LEU A 130 -15.12 2.44 -2.47
CA LEU A 130 -15.34 1.41 -1.44
C LEU A 130 -14.66 1.77 -0.12
N ILE A 131 -13.43 2.27 -0.15
CA ILE A 131 -12.71 2.69 1.08
C ILE A 131 -13.56 3.73 1.81
N ILE A 132 -14.07 4.74 1.10
CA ILE A 132 -14.92 5.77 1.70
C ILE A 132 -16.17 5.15 2.30
N ALA A 133 -16.91 4.36 1.52
CA ALA A 133 -18.14 3.72 2.02
C ALA A 133 -17.89 2.83 3.25
N ALA A 134 -16.82 2.04 3.23
CA ALA A 134 -16.44 1.17 4.32
C ALA A 134 -16.07 1.98 5.58
N ASN A 135 -15.30 3.06 5.43
CA ASN A 135 -14.94 3.93 6.56
C ASN A 135 -16.15 4.70 7.13
N LEU A 136 -17.08 5.16 6.28
CA LEU A 136 -18.31 5.79 6.74
C LEU A 136 -19.18 4.83 7.55
N ILE A 137 -19.33 3.59 7.07
CA ILE A 137 -20.02 2.53 7.81
C ILE A 137 -19.31 2.26 9.15
N ALA A 138 -17.98 2.14 9.13
CA ALA A 138 -17.20 1.92 10.33
C ALA A 138 -17.36 3.05 11.34
N LEU A 139 -17.34 4.31 10.89
CA LEU A 139 -17.56 5.48 11.74
C LEU A 139 -18.94 5.45 12.40
N ALA A 140 -19.99 5.04 11.67
CA ALA A 140 -21.33 4.90 12.21
C ALA A 140 -21.43 3.75 13.23
N VAL A 141 -20.73 2.63 13.00
CA VAL A 141 -20.80 1.44 13.86
C VAL A 141 -19.88 1.53 15.07
N TRP A 142 -18.76 2.25 14.96
CA TRP A 142 -17.69 2.30 15.96
C TRP A 142 -18.16 2.64 17.39
N PRO A 143 -19.04 3.64 17.62
CA PRO A 143 -19.53 3.98 18.97
C PRO A 143 -20.24 2.81 19.67
N PHE A 144 -20.83 1.88 18.90
CA PHE A 144 -21.59 0.74 19.43
C PHE A 144 -20.73 -0.49 19.69
N THR A 145 -19.46 -0.50 19.29
CA THR A 145 -18.62 -1.71 19.38
C THR A 145 -18.02 -1.97 20.75
N GLY A 146 -17.81 -0.95 21.58
CA GLY A 146 -17.21 -1.09 22.92
C GLY A 146 -15.94 -1.95 22.91
N PRO A 147 -15.85 -3.03 23.70
CA PRO A 147 -14.66 -3.89 23.78
C PRO A 147 -14.39 -4.69 22.49
N PHE A 148 -15.36 -4.79 21.57
CA PHE A 148 -15.22 -5.50 20.31
C PHE A 148 -14.64 -4.64 19.17
N ALA A 149 -14.21 -3.41 19.46
CA ALA A 149 -13.59 -2.52 18.48
C ALA A 149 -12.40 -3.16 17.70
N PRO A 150 -11.52 -3.97 18.30
CA PRO A 150 -10.47 -4.67 17.54
C PRO A 150 -11.02 -5.65 16.50
N LEU A 151 -12.14 -6.32 16.78
CA LEU A 151 -12.78 -7.22 15.81
C LEU A 151 -13.37 -6.45 14.64
N LEU A 152 -13.99 -5.29 14.90
CA LEU A 152 -14.46 -4.40 13.82
C LEU A 152 -13.29 -3.93 12.97
N PHE A 153 -12.18 -3.54 13.60
CA PHE A 153 -10.97 -3.11 12.91
C PHE A 153 -10.43 -4.21 11.99
N TRP A 154 -10.30 -5.45 12.48
CA TRP A 154 -9.83 -6.58 11.66
C TRP A 154 -10.83 -6.97 10.57
N ALA A 155 -12.13 -6.96 10.86
CA ALA A 155 -13.18 -7.27 9.89
C ALA A 155 -13.17 -6.28 8.72
N LEU A 156 -13.11 -4.97 9.02
CA LEU A 156 -13.11 -3.90 8.05
C LEU A 156 -11.82 -3.86 7.23
N ASN A 157 -10.67 -3.81 7.90
CA ASN A 157 -9.39 -3.78 7.21
C ASN A 157 -9.13 -5.08 6.46
N GLY A 158 -9.51 -6.22 7.04
CA GLY A 158 -9.42 -7.50 6.35
C GLY A 158 -10.29 -7.57 5.09
N PHE A 159 -11.47 -6.96 5.11
CA PHE A 159 -12.30 -6.80 3.91
C PHE A 159 -11.63 -5.95 2.83
N LEU A 160 -11.09 -4.79 3.21
CA LEU A 160 -10.41 -3.89 2.27
C LEU A 160 -9.13 -4.51 1.69
N LEU A 161 -8.24 -5.01 2.54
CA LEU A 161 -7.02 -5.70 2.15
C LEU A 161 -7.33 -6.91 1.28
N GLY A 162 -8.26 -7.76 1.73
CA GLY A 162 -8.60 -8.98 1.02
C GLY A 162 -9.14 -8.70 -0.37
N ARG A 163 -10.02 -7.71 -0.52
CA ARG A 163 -10.52 -7.29 -1.82
C ARG A 163 -9.41 -6.75 -2.71
N GLU A 164 -8.56 -5.86 -2.19
CA GLU A 164 -7.56 -5.16 -2.99
C GLU A 164 -6.46 -6.09 -3.49
N TYR A 165 -5.75 -6.75 -2.58
CA TYR A 165 -4.64 -7.63 -2.94
C TYR A 165 -5.10 -8.82 -3.79
N PHE A 166 -6.28 -9.38 -3.54
CA PHE A 166 -6.84 -10.41 -4.41
C PHE A 166 -7.11 -9.89 -5.83
N THR A 167 -7.69 -8.69 -5.94
CA THR A 167 -8.03 -8.11 -7.24
C THR A 167 -6.76 -7.80 -8.04
N LEU A 168 -5.72 -7.26 -7.40
CA LEU A 168 -4.41 -7.05 -8.02
C LEU A 168 -3.84 -8.37 -8.56
N ALA A 169 -3.80 -9.43 -7.75
CA ALA A 169 -3.32 -10.74 -8.19
C ALA A 169 -4.17 -11.33 -9.34
N ALA A 170 -5.50 -11.14 -9.29
CA ALA A 170 -6.40 -11.68 -10.30
C ALA A 170 -6.29 -10.96 -11.65
N LEU A 171 -6.16 -9.63 -11.66
CA LEU A 171 -6.12 -8.81 -12.88
C LEU A 171 -4.88 -9.05 -13.74
N ARG A 172 -3.82 -9.61 -13.15
CA ARG A 172 -2.62 -10.10 -13.85
C ARG A 172 -2.92 -11.24 -14.81
N HIS A 173 -3.98 -12.03 -14.56
CA HIS A 173 -4.25 -13.26 -15.30
C HIS A 173 -5.70 -13.39 -15.80
N LEU A 174 -6.56 -12.44 -15.46
CA LEU A 174 -7.99 -12.42 -15.78
C LEU A 174 -8.44 -11.02 -16.21
N THR A 175 -9.53 -10.96 -16.98
CA THR A 175 -10.22 -9.70 -17.26
C THR A 175 -10.94 -9.19 -16.01
N PRO A 176 -11.26 -7.88 -15.91
CA PRO A 176 -11.98 -7.33 -14.75
C PRO A 176 -13.30 -8.05 -14.44
N ALA A 177 -14.03 -8.47 -15.48
CA ALA A 177 -15.27 -9.22 -15.33
C ALA A 177 -15.03 -10.62 -14.73
N GLN A 178 -14.00 -11.33 -15.20
CA GLN A 178 -13.62 -12.64 -14.68
C GLN A 178 -13.10 -12.55 -13.23
N ALA A 179 -12.25 -11.55 -12.94
CA ALA A 179 -11.74 -11.29 -11.60
C ALA A 179 -12.90 -11.00 -10.61
N LYS A 180 -13.85 -10.15 -11.00
CA LYS A 180 -15.05 -9.84 -10.21
C LYS A 180 -15.90 -11.09 -9.96
N ARG A 181 -16.07 -11.96 -10.97
CA ARG A 181 -16.80 -13.22 -10.82
C ARG A 181 -16.10 -14.14 -9.82
N LEU A 182 -14.79 -14.35 -9.98
CA LEU A 182 -14.00 -15.21 -9.10
C LEU A 182 -14.02 -14.71 -7.66
N TYR A 183 -13.92 -13.39 -7.45
CA TYR A 183 -14.09 -12.76 -6.14
C TYR A 183 -15.47 -13.07 -5.55
N ARG A 184 -16.55 -12.85 -6.32
CA ARG A 184 -17.94 -13.04 -5.84
C ARG A 184 -18.25 -14.48 -5.42
N THR A 185 -17.65 -15.47 -6.06
CA THR A 185 -17.84 -16.88 -5.67
C THR A 185 -17.03 -17.25 -4.43
N ASN A 186 -15.95 -16.52 -4.12
CA ASN A 186 -15.00 -16.90 -3.07
C ASN A 186 -14.84 -15.84 -1.96
N ARG A 187 -15.81 -14.94 -1.81
CA ARG A 187 -15.73 -13.74 -0.93
C ARG A 187 -15.34 -14.09 0.50
N LEU A 188 -15.92 -15.16 1.06
CA LEU A 188 -15.65 -15.58 2.43
C LEU A 188 -14.20 -16.03 2.63
N THR A 189 -13.66 -16.80 1.67
CA THR A 189 -12.27 -17.27 1.73
C THR A 189 -11.29 -16.10 1.63
N ILE A 190 -11.58 -15.17 0.72
CA ILE A 190 -10.77 -13.97 0.49
C ILE A 190 -10.83 -13.03 1.70
N TRP A 191 -12.01 -12.84 2.27
CA TRP A 191 -12.21 -12.01 3.45
C TRP A 191 -11.55 -12.61 4.70
N ALA A 192 -11.68 -13.93 4.93
CA ALA A 192 -11.01 -14.61 6.03
C ALA A 192 -9.47 -14.50 5.91
N ALA A 193 -8.92 -14.66 4.71
CA ALA A 193 -7.50 -14.42 4.47
C ALA A 193 -7.11 -12.96 4.75
N GLY A 194 -7.97 -12.01 4.37
CA GLY A 194 -7.78 -10.60 4.68
C GLY A 194 -7.78 -10.31 6.17
N ILE A 195 -8.68 -10.90 6.96
CA ILE A 195 -8.71 -10.76 8.43
C ILE A 195 -7.40 -11.29 9.05
N LEU A 196 -6.93 -12.47 8.59
CA LEU A 196 -5.65 -13.02 9.03
C LEU A 196 -4.48 -12.08 8.72
N MET A 197 -4.55 -11.36 7.61
CA MET A 197 -3.58 -10.33 7.22
C MET A 197 -3.75 -9.02 7.98
N ALA A 198 -4.95 -8.71 8.47
CA ALA A 198 -5.24 -7.50 9.21
C ALA A 198 -4.81 -7.59 10.68
N ALA A 199 -4.79 -8.79 11.28
CA ALA A 199 -4.37 -8.95 12.68
C ALA A 199 -2.93 -8.47 12.96
N PRO A 200 -1.93 -8.75 12.10
CA PRO A 200 -0.59 -8.22 12.27
C PRO A 200 -0.45 -6.70 12.10
N LEU A 201 -1.44 -6.00 11.53
CA LEU A 201 -1.42 -4.52 11.42
C LEU A 201 -1.36 -3.84 12.79
N SER A 202 -1.83 -4.52 13.84
CA SER A 202 -1.80 -4.00 15.20
C SER A 202 -0.37 -3.93 15.79
N ILE A 203 0.64 -4.49 15.09
CA ILE A 203 2.05 -4.46 15.49
C ILE A 203 2.80 -3.50 14.55
N PRO A 204 3.28 -2.33 15.01
CA PRO A 204 3.87 -1.30 14.16
C PRO A 204 5.03 -1.78 13.27
N LEU A 205 5.91 -2.64 13.80
CA LEU A 205 7.05 -3.17 13.05
C LEU A 205 6.63 -4.18 11.97
N VAL A 206 5.54 -4.92 12.19
CA VAL A 206 5.05 -5.92 11.22
C VAL A 206 4.34 -5.25 10.04
N ASN A 207 3.83 -4.03 10.24
CA ASN A 207 3.16 -3.27 9.19
C ASN A 207 4.04 -3.06 7.94
N LEU A 208 5.36 -2.96 8.10
CA LEU A 208 6.32 -2.84 6.99
C LEU A 208 6.34 -4.06 6.06
N PHE A 209 5.97 -5.23 6.57
CA PHE A 209 5.96 -6.48 5.80
C PHE A 209 4.60 -6.78 5.17
N ILE A 210 3.54 -6.07 5.56
CA ILE A 210 2.17 -6.30 5.08
C ILE A 210 2.07 -6.24 3.55
N PRO A 211 2.67 -5.27 2.84
CA PRO A 211 2.55 -5.23 1.37
C PRO A 211 3.13 -6.49 0.73
N VAL A 212 4.25 -6.98 1.26
CA VAL A 212 4.94 -8.16 0.75
C VAL A 212 4.16 -9.43 1.04
N LEU A 213 3.72 -9.59 2.29
CA LEU A 213 2.93 -10.74 2.71
C LEU A 213 1.56 -10.76 2.03
N GLY A 214 0.94 -9.60 1.84
CA GLY A 214 -0.33 -9.41 1.14
C GLY A 214 -0.22 -9.86 -0.31
N ALA A 215 0.72 -9.30 -1.07
CA ALA A 215 0.96 -9.71 -2.46
C ALA A 215 1.20 -11.22 -2.57
N ALA A 216 2.13 -11.77 -1.80
CA ALA A 216 2.45 -13.20 -1.87
C ALA A 216 1.25 -14.10 -1.49
N THR A 217 0.56 -13.77 -0.40
CA THR A 217 -0.58 -14.56 0.11
C THR A 217 -1.72 -14.57 -0.91
N PHE A 218 -2.08 -13.41 -1.45
CA PHE A 218 -3.19 -13.31 -2.38
C PHE A 218 -2.87 -13.83 -3.79
N THR A 219 -1.61 -13.79 -4.23
CA THR A 219 -1.16 -14.52 -5.43
C THR A 219 -1.36 -16.03 -5.28
N HIS A 220 -0.96 -16.61 -4.14
CA HIS A 220 -1.18 -18.03 -3.88
C HIS A 220 -2.68 -18.38 -3.80
N ILE A 221 -3.47 -17.55 -3.11
CA ILE A 221 -4.92 -17.75 -3.00
C ILE A 221 -5.56 -17.68 -4.38
N PHE A 222 -5.18 -16.70 -5.21
CA PHE A 222 -5.67 -16.57 -6.57
C PHE A 222 -5.44 -17.84 -7.38
N HIS A 223 -4.21 -18.36 -7.44
CA HIS A 223 -3.92 -19.58 -8.19
C HIS A 223 -4.63 -20.81 -7.62
N ALA A 224 -4.74 -20.92 -6.29
CA ALA A 224 -5.49 -22.00 -5.65
C ALA A 224 -6.99 -21.97 -6.00
N LEU A 225 -7.59 -20.78 -6.03
CA LEU A 225 -9.00 -20.59 -6.38
C LEU A 225 -9.25 -20.77 -7.89
N LYS A 226 -8.33 -20.30 -8.74
CA LYS A 226 -8.39 -20.49 -10.20
C LYS A 226 -8.33 -21.98 -10.56
N LYS A 227 -7.47 -22.77 -9.91
CA LYS A 227 -7.38 -24.23 -10.14
C LYS A 227 -8.65 -24.98 -9.74
N ARG A 228 -9.41 -24.47 -8.78
CA ARG A 228 -10.67 -25.06 -8.28
C ARG A 228 -11.90 -24.59 -9.04
N SER A 229 -11.78 -23.50 -9.79
CA SER A 229 -12.89 -22.96 -10.57
C SER A 229 -12.92 -23.69 -11.92
N PRO A 230 -14.04 -24.32 -12.29
CA PRO A 230 -14.18 -24.99 -13.59
C PRO A 230 -14.11 -24.00 -14.76
#